data_AF-A0A3D3ST50-F1
#
_entry.id   AF-A0A3D3ST50-F1
#
_cell.length_a   1.000
_cell.length_b   1.000
_cell.length_c   1.000
_cell.angle_alpha   90.00
_cell.angle_beta   90.00
_cell.angle_gamma   90.00
#
_symmetry.space_group_name_H-M   'P 1'
#
loop_
_entity.id
_entity.type
_entity.pdbx_description
1 polymer ?
#
loop_
_entity_poly.entity_id
_entity_poly.type
_entity_poly.pdbx_seq_one_letter_code
_entity_poly.pdbx_strand_id
1 'polypeptide(L)'
;MAERRVVIVGAGMAGLAAAIDLAGQGVRVTLLEKDAQVGGKNHQKIVAGQAMDSGPTVITMRWVFEDLLGGVGLRLEDFVELKPLPIIARHAWSGEERLDLFADEAASADAIAEFSGPAEAVRFRAFSQEARRVYHALEAAYIRAERPTMSSMSQDIGLRGLSLLAGLGPFASLWKSLGRYFHDPRLRQLFARYATYCGGSPWQAPATLMLIAYVEQRGVWAARGGIKALALGLARAAQKLGVDIQCNAQVNEILIEQGRAKGVELSNGQRLLADAVIFNGEAAALHQGLLGSPAKAAVPNTEGLYPRSLSALTFSMVARTQGMALDFHNVVFQKTPYEDEFQSVFSEGRLPARPTVYI
;
A
#
# COMPACT_ATOMS: atom_id res chain seq x y z
N MET A 1 -13.97 -5.15 -36.13
CA MET A 1 -14.72 -5.19 -34.86
C MET A 1 -14.79 -3.76 -34.34
N ALA A 2 -15.92 -3.32 -33.77
CA ALA A 2 -15.98 -1.97 -33.19
C ALA A 2 -14.92 -1.83 -32.08
N GLU A 3 -14.17 -0.73 -32.12
CA GLU A 3 -13.16 -0.41 -31.11
C GLU A 3 -13.83 -0.29 -29.74
N ARG A 4 -13.47 -1.17 -28.79
CA ARG A 4 -14.04 -1.16 -27.44
C ARG A 4 -13.57 0.10 -26.72
N ARG A 5 -14.51 0.82 -26.09
CA ARG A 5 -14.27 2.05 -25.35
C ARG A 5 -14.50 1.84 -23.86
N VAL A 6 -13.51 2.19 -23.05
CA VAL A 6 -13.61 2.13 -21.58
C VAL A 6 -13.35 3.52 -21.00
N VAL A 7 -14.22 3.92 -20.08
CA VAL A 7 -13.98 5.10 -19.24
C VAL A 7 -13.52 4.64 -17.86
N ILE A 8 -12.43 5.22 -17.38
CA ILE A 8 -11.92 4.98 -16.03
C ILE A 8 -12.11 6.26 -15.22
N VAL A 9 -12.74 6.15 -14.06
CA VAL A 9 -13.02 7.26 -13.14
C VAL A 9 -12.04 7.21 -11.97
N GLY A 10 -11.11 8.16 -11.91
CA GLY A 10 -10.08 8.32 -10.88
C GLY A 10 -8.69 7.90 -11.35
N ALA A 11 -7.77 8.85 -11.46
CA ALA A 11 -6.39 8.64 -11.90
C ALA A 11 -5.41 8.38 -10.74
N GLY A 12 -5.87 7.63 -9.73
CA GLY A 12 -4.99 7.00 -8.74
C GLY A 12 -4.21 5.82 -9.34
N MET A 13 -3.34 5.20 -8.53
CA MET A 13 -2.44 4.12 -8.98
C MET A 13 -3.16 2.96 -9.70
N ALA A 14 -4.31 2.50 -9.17
CA ALA A 14 -5.05 1.40 -9.80
C ALA A 14 -5.73 1.82 -11.12
N GLY A 15 -6.24 3.06 -11.23
CA GLY A 15 -6.81 3.59 -12.47
C GLY A 15 -5.74 3.77 -13.56
N LEU A 16 -4.54 4.23 -13.18
CA LEU A 16 -3.40 4.30 -14.09
C LEU A 16 -2.94 2.91 -14.55
N ALA A 17 -2.87 1.95 -13.64
CA ALA A 17 -2.53 0.56 -13.98
C ALA A 17 -3.56 -0.06 -14.94
N ALA A 18 -4.85 0.08 -14.64
CA ALA A 18 -5.93 -0.41 -15.50
C ALA A 18 -5.90 0.27 -16.89
N ALA A 19 -5.58 1.57 -16.95
CA ALA A 19 -5.47 2.29 -18.22
C ALA A 19 -4.32 1.74 -19.08
N ILE A 20 -3.16 1.48 -18.47
CA ILE A 20 -1.99 0.90 -19.16
C ILE A 20 -2.32 -0.49 -19.69
N ASP A 21 -2.87 -1.37 -18.84
CA ASP A 21 -3.20 -2.74 -19.22
C ASP A 21 -4.22 -2.80 -20.36
N LEU A 22 -5.32 -2.06 -20.25
CA LEU A 22 -6.36 -2.02 -21.28
C LEU A 22 -5.86 -1.41 -22.60
N ALA A 23 -5.09 -0.31 -22.54
CA ALA A 23 -4.52 0.30 -23.73
C ALA A 23 -3.51 -0.62 -24.43
N GLY A 24 -2.71 -1.37 -23.66
CA GLY A 24 -1.82 -2.42 -24.18
C GLY A 24 -2.56 -3.53 -24.94
N GLN A 25 -3.82 -3.78 -24.59
CA GLN A 25 -4.71 -4.72 -25.27
C GLN A 25 -5.48 -4.08 -26.46
N GLY A 26 -5.18 -2.84 -26.82
CA GLY A 26 -5.82 -2.12 -27.93
C GLY A 26 -7.22 -1.58 -27.62
N VAL A 27 -7.58 -1.45 -26.34
CA VAL A 27 -8.83 -0.81 -25.90
C VAL A 27 -8.65 0.71 -25.91
N ARG A 28 -9.66 1.44 -26.40
CA ARG A 28 -9.66 2.90 -26.34
C ARG A 28 -10.07 3.36 -24.95
N VAL A 29 -9.14 3.96 -24.21
CA VAL A 29 -9.33 4.35 -22.82
C VAL A 29 -9.39 5.87 -22.67
N THR A 30 -10.41 6.35 -21.97
CA THR A 30 -10.44 7.71 -21.40
C THR A 30 -10.37 7.61 -19.88
N LEU A 31 -9.36 8.23 -19.28
CA LEU A 31 -9.14 8.28 -17.83
C LEU A 31 -9.47 9.69 -17.31
N LEU A 32 -10.42 9.76 -16.39
CA LEU A 32 -10.97 11.01 -15.85
C LEU A 32 -10.49 11.23 -14.42
N GLU A 33 -9.97 12.41 -14.13
CA GLU A 33 -9.51 12.82 -12.80
C GLU A 33 -10.21 14.12 -12.39
N LYS A 34 -10.79 14.14 -11.18
CA LYS A 34 -11.47 15.32 -10.66
C LYS A 34 -10.49 16.43 -10.28
N ASP A 35 -9.30 16.06 -9.83
CA ASP A 35 -8.26 17.00 -9.41
C ASP A 35 -7.45 17.50 -10.62
N ALA A 36 -6.66 18.56 -10.41
CA ALA A 36 -5.85 19.15 -11.47
C ALA A 36 -4.69 18.25 -11.95
N GLN A 37 -4.39 17.18 -11.19
CA GLN A 37 -3.28 16.27 -11.46
C GLN A 37 -3.64 14.85 -11.03
N VAL A 38 -3.07 13.88 -11.76
CA VAL A 38 -3.15 12.44 -11.44
C VAL A 38 -2.39 12.08 -10.16
N GLY A 39 -2.65 10.87 -9.65
CA GLY A 39 -1.97 10.26 -8.51
C GLY A 39 -2.90 9.93 -7.35
N GLY A 40 -4.04 10.60 -7.23
CA GLY A 40 -5.00 10.39 -6.15
C GLY A 40 -4.33 10.54 -4.77
N LYS A 41 -4.32 9.47 -3.97
CA LYS A 41 -3.63 9.47 -2.66
C LYS A 41 -2.12 9.72 -2.80
N ASN A 42 -1.50 9.33 -3.91
CA ASN A 42 -0.09 9.58 -4.20
C ASN A 42 0.10 11.03 -4.69
N HIS A 43 0.19 11.97 -3.74
CA HIS A 43 0.25 13.40 -4.00
C HIS A 43 1.30 14.10 -3.15
N GLN A 44 1.58 15.35 -3.53
CA GLN A 44 2.51 16.24 -2.86
C GLN A 44 1.82 17.54 -2.50
N LYS A 45 2.30 18.17 -1.42
CA LYS A 45 1.97 19.55 -1.04
C LYS A 45 3.21 20.43 -1.15
N ILE A 46 3.03 21.68 -1.54
CA ILE A 46 4.10 22.67 -1.49
C ILE A 46 4.12 23.28 -0.09
N VAL A 47 5.23 23.11 0.62
CA VAL A 47 5.45 23.62 1.97
C VAL A 47 6.77 24.38 1.99
N ALA A 48 6.73 25.65 2.39
CA ALA A 48 7.90 26.54 2.38
C ALA A 48 8.71 26.48 1.06
N GLY A 49 8.00 26.45 -0.08
CA GLY A 49 8.59 26.40 -1.43
C GLY A 49 9.08 25.02 -1.88
N GLN A 50 8.91 23.96 -1.07
CA GLN A 50 9.37 22.61 -1.38
C GLN A 50 8.19 21.66 -1.58
N ALA A 51 8.27 20.79 -2.60
CA ALA A 51 7.31 19.72 -2.78
C ALA A 51 7.58 18.60 -1.77
N MET A 52 6.61 18.32 -0.91
CA MET A 52 6.66 17.27 0.10
C MET A 52 5.60 16.22 -0.18
N ASP A 53 5.98 14.95 -0.18
CA ASP A 53 5.04 13.84 -0.26
C ASP A 53 4.07 13.91 0.93
N SER A 54 2.77 13.78 0.66
CA SER A 54 1.70 13.94 1.65
C SER A 54 0.70 12.78 1.60
N GLY A 55 1.12 11.65 1.03
CA GLY A 55 0.36 10.43 0.85
C GLY A 55 1.16 9.21 1.32
N PRO A 56 1.22 8.13 0.53
CA PRO A 56 2.19 7.06 0.76
C PRO A 56 3.63 7.60 0.63
N THR A 57 4.57 6.98 1.30
CA THR A 57 5.99 7.39 1.31
C THR A 57 6.96 6.25 0.98
N VAL A 58 6.52 5.01 1.15
CA VAL A 58 7.33 3.80 0.97
C VAL A 58 7.01 3.17 -0.38
N ILE A 59 8.04 2.91 -1.19
CA ILE A 59 7.93 2.14 -2.44
C ILE A 59 8.64 0.80 -2.23
N THR A 60 7.88 -0.28 -2.22
CA THR A 60 8.38 -1.67 -2.26
C THR A 60 7.90 -2.34 -3.55
N MET A 61 8.29 -3.60 -3.75
CA MET A 61 7.78 -4.44 -4.85
C MET A 61 7.91 -3.74 -6.22
N ARG A 62 9.08 -3.12 -6.48
CA ARG A 62 9.39 -2.46 -7.75
C ARG A 62 8.98 -3.28 -8.98
N TRP A 63 9.17 -4.60 -8.89
CA TRP A 63 8.80 -5.57 -9.92
C TRP A 63 7.33 -5.52 -10.35
N VAL A 64 6.39 -5.07 -9.50
CA VAL A 64 4.97 -4.93 -9.88
C VAL A 64 4.81 -3.90 -11.00
N PHE A 65 5.56 -2.80 -10.91
CA PHE A 65 5.55 -1.76 -11.94
C PHE A 65 6.36 -2.17 -13.17
N GLU A 66 7.43 -2.95 -12.99
CA GLU A 66 8.20 -3.53 -14.09
C GLU A 66 7.37 -4.55 -14.88
N ASP A 67 6.63 -5.44 -14.21
CA ASP A 67 5.75 -6.43 -14.83
C ASP A 67 4.62 -5.73 -15.61
N LEU A 68 3.98 -4.71 -15.01
CA LEU A 68 2.90 -3.93 -15.66
C LEU A 68 3.39 -3.25 -16.95
N LEU A 69 4.52 -2.54 -16.90
CA LEU A 69 5.05 -1.84 -18.07
C LEU A 69 5.68 -2.80 -19.08
N GLY A 70 6.36 -3.85 -18.60
CA GLY A 70 6.95 -4.89 -19.42
C GLY A 70 5.90 -5.65 -20.24
N GLY A 71 4.72 -5.89 -19.66
CA GLY A 71 3.58 -6.52 -20.34
C GLY A 71 3.08 -5.76 -21.57
N VAL A 72 3.38 -4.46 -21.67
CA VAL A 72 3.03 -3.59 -22.80
C VAL A 72 4.26 -3.13 -23.60
N GLY A 73 5.41 -3.79 -23.41
CA GLY A 73 6.64 -3.50 -24.14
C GLY A 73 7.36 -2.21 -23.69
N LEU A 74 7.07 -1.72 -22.49
CA LEU A 74 7.67 -0.52 -21.90
C LEU A 74 8.62 -0.89 -20.75
N ARG A 75 9.51 0.02 -20.39
CA ARG A 75 10.44 -0.16 -19.27
C ARG A 75 10.21 0.88 -18.19
N LEU A 76 10.22 0.47 -16.92
CA LEU A 76 9.98 1.38 -15.79
C LEU A 76 10.96 2.55 -15.73
N GLU A 77 12.24 2.28 -16.04
CA GLU A 77 13.32 3.28 -15.97
C GLU A 77 13.13 4.44 -16.96
N ASP A 78 12.36 4.24 -18.05
CA ASP A 78 12.08 5.28 -19.03
C ASP A 78 11.10 6.34 -18.47
N PHE A 79 10.38 6.00 -17.39
CA PHE A 79 9.32 6.83 -16.83
C PHE A 79 9.60 7.32 -15.42
N VAL A 80 10.36 6.59 -14.61
CA VAL A 80 10.69 6.97 -13.24
C VAL A 80 12.06 6.44 -12.82
N GLU A 81 12.84 7.28 -12.15
CA GLU A 81 14.10 6.86 -11.53
C GLU A 81 13.84 6.45 -10.07
N LEU A 82 13.98 5.16 -9.79
CA LEU A 82 13.90 4.59 -8.45
C LEU A 82 15.30 4.24 -7.94
N LYS A 83 15.67 4.79 -6.79
CA LYS A 83 16.93 4.49 -6.10
C LYS A 83 16.69 3.59 -4.91
N PRO A 84 17.45 2.49 -4.76
CA PRO A 84 17.31 1.64 -3.58
C PRO A 84 17.82 2.39 -2.34
N LEU A 85 17.14 2.20 -1.22
CA LEU A 85 17.55 2.71 0.08
C LEU A 85 18.34 1.62 0.82
N PRO A 86 19.58 1.89 1.25
CA PRO A 86 20.38 0.90 1.99
C PRO A 86 19.80 0.63 3.38
N ILE A 87 19.29 1.68 4.02
CA ILE A 87 18.54 1.63 5.28
C ILE A 87 17.05 1.65 4.92
N ILE A 88 16.34 0.58 5.25
CA ILE A 88 14.88 0.44 5.08
C ILE A 88 14.18 1.48 5.94
N ALA A 89 14.54 1.51 7.23
CA ALA A 89 14.04 2.47 8.19
C ALA A 89 14.94 2.52 9.42
N ARG A 90 15.07 3.72 9.97
CA ARG A 90 15.70 4.01 11.26
C ARG A 90 14.65 4.02 12.36
N HIS A 91 14.83 3.20 13.38
CA HIS A 91 13.91 3.09 14.51
C HIS A 91 14.58 3.63 15.77
N ALA A 92 13.84 4.39 16.58
CA ALA A 92 14.36 4.96 17.82
C ALA A 92 13.36 4.91 18.96
N TRP A 93 13.87 4.73 20.18
CA TRP A 93 13.11 4.82 21.45
C TRP A 93 13.61 5.94 22.35
N SER A 94 14.80 6.45 22.07
CA SER A 94 15.44 7.61 22.68
C SER A 94 16.55 8.10 21.73
N GLY A 95 17.25 9.19 22.09
CA GLY A 95 18.38 9.68 21.28
C GLY A 95 19.55 8.69 21.18
N GLU A 96 19.67 7.79 22.16
CA GLU A 96 20.75 6.79 22.25
C GLU A 96 20.31 5.39 21.82
N GLU A 97 19.03 5.05 21.98
CA GLU A 97 18.49 3.75 21.57
C GLU A 97 17.94 3.83 20.14
N ARG A 98 18.80 3.42 19.21
CA ARG A 98 18.51 3.43 17.78
C ARG A 98 18.86 2.10 17.14
N LEU A 99 18.00 1.65 16.24
CA LEU A 99 18.20 0.46 15.41
C LEU A 99 17.85 0.79 13.95
N ASP A 100 18.83 0.67 13.06
CA ASP A 100 18.60 0.73 11.62
C ASP A 100 18.31 -0.69 11.12
N LEU A 101 17.25 -0.84 10.30
CA LEU A 101 17.04 -2.04 9.49
C LEU A 101 17.54 -1.77 8.08
N PHE A 102 18.21 -2.76 7.50
CA PHE A 102 18.88 -2.68 6.21
C PHE A 102 18.22 -3.60 5.19
N ALA A 103 18.35 -3.27 3.90
CA ALA A 103 17.96 -4.19 2.83
C ALA A 103 18.75 -5.51 2.88
N ASP A 104 19.98 -5.47 3.39
CA ASP A 104 20.77 -6.65 3.71
C ASP A 104 20.32 -7.26 5.05
N GLU A 105 19.82 -8.49 5.00
CA GLU A 105 19.39 -9.27 6.17
C GLU A 105 20.55 -9.52 7.14
N ALA A 106 21.78 -9.73 6.64
CA ALA A 106 22.95 -9.96 7.49
C ALA A 106 23.30 -8.69 8.28
N ALA A 107 23.34 -7.53 7.61
CA ALA A 107 23.56 -6.24 8.26
C ALA A 107 22.48 -5.93 9.31
N SER A 108 21.21 -6.25 9.03
CA SER A 108 20.13 -6.13 10.01
C SER A 108 20.33 -7.04 11.22
N ALA A 109 20.76 -8.28 11.00
CA ALA A 109 21.05 -9.22 12.09
C ALA A 109 22.21 -8.73 12.96
N ASP A 110 23.26 -8.17 12.36
CA ASP A 110 24.42 -7.64 13.08
C ASP A 110 24.04 -6.40 13.89
N ALA A 111 23.24 -5.48 13.32
CA ALA A 111 22.71 -4.33 14.06
C ALA A 111 21.81 -4.74 15.23
N ILE A 112 20.98 -5.79 15.05
CA ILE A 112 20.18 -6.36 16.14
C ILE A 112 21.07 -7.02 17.20
N ALA A 113 22.16 -7.68 16.81
CA ALA A 113 23.11 -8.27 17.75
C ALA A 113 23.77 -7.21 18.63
N GLU A 114 24.14 -6.07 18.05
CA GLU A 114 24.70 -4.93 18.77
C GLU A 114 23.65 -4.27 19.69
N PHE A 115 22.42 -4.09 19.20
CA PHE A 115 21.36 -3.36 19.90
C PHE A 115 20.68 -4.16 21.03
N SER A 116 20.44 -5.45 20.81
CA SER A 116 19.65 -6.32 21.70
C SER A 116 20.32 -7.65 22.05
N GLY A 117 21.56 -7.85 21.63
CA GLY A 117 22.36 -9.02 21.93
C GLY A 117 22.29 -10.13 20.86
N PRO A 118 23.30 -11.02 20.81
CA PRO A 118 23.45 -12.01 19.74
C PRO A 118 22.31 -13.02 19.67
N ALA A 119 21.64 -13.29 20.79
CA ALA A 119 20.51 -14.21 20.83
C ALA A 119 19.28 -13.64 20.07
N GLU A 120 19.07 -12.32 20.07
CA GLU A 120 18.01 -11.68 19.27
C GLU A 120 18.33 -11.73 17.77
N ALA A 121 19.59 -11.62 17.38
CA ALA A 121 19.98 -11.75 15.98
C ALA A 121 19.67 -13.15 15.41
N VAL A 122 19.89 -14.21 16.20
CA VAL A 122 19.49 -15.58 15.83
C VAL A 122 17.97 -15.67 15.65
N ARG A 123 17.20 -15.05 16.56
CA ARG A 123 15.74 -15.06 16.48
C ARG A 123 15.20 -14.23 15.32
N PHE A 124 15.84 -13.12 15.00
CA PHE A 124 15.55 -12.32 13.81
C PHE A 124 15.75 -13.11 12.51
N ARG A 125 16.83 -13.89 12.39
CA ARG A 125 17.06 -14.77 11.23
C ARG A 125 15.98 -15.84 11.12
N ALA A 126 15.57 -16.45 12.24
CA ALA A 126 14.47 -17.40 12.26
C ALA A 126 13.14 -16.74 11.82
N PHE A 127 12.85 -15.54 12.30
CA PHE A 127 11.69 -14.75 11.89
C PHE A 127 11.71 -14.41 10.39
N SER A 128 12.85 -13.93 9.87
CA SER A 128 13.03 -13.58 8.45
C SER A 128 12.85 -14.80 7.54
N GLN A 129 13.36 -15.96 7.96
CA GLN A 129 13.16 -17.22 7.25
C GLN A 129 11.66 -17.60 7.20
N GLU A 130 10.93 -17.45 8.30
CA GLU A 130 9.50 -17.75 8.33
C GLU A 130 8.70 -16.75 7.46
N ALA A 131 8.98 -15.45 7.57
CA ALA A 131 8.36 -14.43 6.72
C ALA A 131 8.55 -14.71 5.23
N ARG A 132 9.76 -15.15 4.83
CA ARG A 132 10.07 -15.59 3.45
C ARG A 132 9.23 -16.79 3.02
N ARG A 133 9.12 -17.83 3.87
CA ARG A 133 8.30 -19.01 3.55
C ARG A 133 6.83 -18.64 3.39
N VAL A 134 6.30 -17.81 4.28
CA VAL A 134 4.91 -17.35 4.24
C VAL A 134 4.64 -16.55 2.97
N TYR A 135 5.55 -15.65 2.60
CA TYR A 135 5.45 -14.90 1.34
C TYR A 135 5.37 -15.85 0.14
N HIS A 136 6.33 -16.78 0.00
CA HIS A 136 6.35 -17.68 -1.15
C HIS A 136 5.15 -18.63 -1.22
N ALA A 137 4.61 -19.05 -0.07
CA ALA A 137 3.39 -19.84 -0.04
C ALA A 137 2.18 -19.03 -0.55
N LEU A 138 2.09 -17.73 -0.23
CA LEU A 138 0.94 -16.89 -0.56
C LEU A 138 1.09 -16.12 -1.88
N GLU A 139 2.29 -16.01 -2.43
CA GLU A 139 2.57 -15.18 -3.61
C GLU A 139 1.71 -15.57 -4.81
N ALA A 140 1.79 -16.83 -5.26
CA ALA A 140 1.01 -17.29 -6.41
C ALA A 140 -0.47 -17.52 -6.05
N ALA A 141 -0.72 -18.17 -4.91
CA ALA A 141 -2.06 -18.62 -4.49
C ALA A 141 -2.99 -17.50 -4.03
N TYR A 142 -2.44 -16.32 -3.68
CA TYR A 142 -3.22 -15.22 -3.14
C TYR A 142 -2.81 -13.86 -3.71
N ILE A 143 -1.54 -13.47 -3.60
CA ILE A 143 -1.09 -12.11 -3.95
C ILE A 143 -1.23 -11.83 -5.45
N ARG A 144 -0.86 -12.79 -6.30
CA ARG A 144 -0.95 -12.69 -7.76
C ARG A 144 -2.25 -13.26 -8.33
N ALA A 145 -3.09 -13.90 -7.51
CA ALA A 145 -4.33 -14.49 -7.98
C ALA A 145 -5.37 -13.42 -8.32
N GLU A 146 -6.05 -13.53 -9.47
CA GLU A 146 -7.05 -12.54 -9.90
C GLU A 146 -8.28 -12.49 -8.99
N ARG A 147 -8.72 -13.67 -8.51
CA ARG A 147 -9.91 -13.85 -7.66
C ARG A 147 -9.64 -14.90 -6.59
N PRO A 148 -8.80 -14.60 -5.59
CA PRO A 148 -8.48 -15.57 -4.56
C PRO A 148 -9.72 -15.88 -3.72
N THR A 149 -9.96 -17.17 -3.51
CA THR A 149 -10.95 -17.68 -2.56
C THR A 149 -10.24 -18.57 -1.55
N MET A 150 -10.84 -18.80 -0.37
CA MET A 150 -10.23 -19.72 0.61
C MET A 150 -10.08 -21.14 0.03
N SER A 151 -10.99 -21.57 -0.84
CA SER A 151 -10.91 -22.86 -1.52
C SER A 151 -9.80 -22.90 -2.58
N SER A 152 -9.70 -21.89 -3.45
CA SER A 152 -8.62 -21.85 -4.45
C SER A 152 -7.25 -21.72 -3.80
N MET A 153 -7.13 -20.86 -2.78
CA MET A 153 -5.90 -20.69 -2.02
C MET A 153 -5.47 -22.02 -1.39
N SER A 154 -6.37 -22.75 -0.72
CA SER A 154 -6.01 -24.01 -0.06
C SER A 154 -5.60 -25.11 -1.04
N GLN A 155 -6.15 -25.11 -2.26
CA GLN A 155 -5.73 -26.00 -3.34
C GLN A 155 -4.34 -25.61 -3.86
N ASP A 156 -4.11 -24.33 -4.12
CA ASP A 156 -2.89 -23.82 -4.74
C ASP A 156 -1.66 -23.92 -3.82
N ILE A 157 -1.82 -23.67 -2.52
CA ILE A 157 -0.70 -23.77 -1.55
C ILE A 157 -0.36 -25.22 -1.18
N GLY A 158 -1.28 -26.16 -1.44
CA GLY A 158 -1.15 -27.57 -1.13
C GLY A 158 -0.91 -27.89 0.35
N LEU A 159 -0.65 -29.17 0.65
CA LEU A 159 -0.49 -29.67 2.03
C LEU A 159 0.67 -29.00 2.78
N ARG A 160 1.77 -28.70 2.09
CA ARG A 160 2.95 -28.05 2.69
C ARG A 160 2.71 -26.59 3.04
N GLY A 161 2.01 -25.83 2.18
CA GLY A 161 1.62 -24.46 2.48
C GLY A 161 0.57 -24.42 3.60
N LEU A 162 -0.39 -25.33 3.59
CA LEU A 162 -1.37 -25.47 4.68
C LEU A 162 -0.69 -25.80 6.01
N SER A 163 0.29 -26.71 6.04
CA SER A 163 1.02 -27.04 7.26
C SER A 163 1.84 -25.85 7.78
N LEU A 164 2.42 -25.06 6.89
CA LEU A 164 3.14 -23.83 7.24
C LEU A 164 2.18 -22.82 7.90
N LEU A 165 1.05 -22.54 7.25
CA LEU A 165 0.05 -21.60 7.79
C LEU A 165 -0.56 -22.10 9.11
N ALA A 166 -0.80 -23.39 9.24
CA ALA A 166 -1.23 -24.01 10.50
C ALA A 166 -0.16 -23.88 11.59
N GLY A 167 1.13 -23.99 11.23
CA GLY A 167 2.27 -23.80 12.13
C GLY A 167 2.38 -22.40 12.72
N LEU A 168 1.90 -21.37 12.01
CA LEU A 168 1.76 -20.02 12.59
C LEU A 168 0.75 -19.99 13.76
N GLY A 169 -0.16 -20.95 13.80
CA GLY A 169 -1.29 -21.01 14.70
C GLY A 169 -2.53 -20.47 13.98
N PRO A 170 -3.58 -21.28 13.79
CA PRO A 170 -4.81 -20.80 13.17
C PRO A 170 -5.35 -19.62 13.98
N PHE A 171 -5.61 -18.50 13.29
CA PHE A 171 -6.09 -17.24 13.91
C PHE A 171 -5.10 -16.59 14.90
N ALA A 172 -3.82 -16.97 14.89
CA ALA A 172 -2.81 -16.26 15.68
C ALA A 172 -2.65 -14.83 15.16
N SER A 173 -2.69 -13.87 16.08
CA SER A 173 -2.39 -12.48 15.76
C SER A 173 -0.89 -12.28 15.52
N LEU A 174 -0.55 -11.23 14.78
CA LEU A 174 0.83 -10.82 14.55
C LEU A 174 1.57 -10.63 15.87
N TRP A 175 0.96 -9.96 16.85
CA TRP A 175 1.55 -9.74 18.18
C TRP A 175 1.90 -11.05 18.89
N LYS A 176 0.99 -12.05 18.86
CA LYS A 176 1.23 -13.36 19.49
C LYS A 176 2.34 -14.13 18.79
N SER A 177 2.37 -14.09 17.45
CA SER A 177 3.41 -14.75 16.66
C SER A 177 4.79 -14.16 16.93
N LEU A 178 4.90 -12.82 16.93
CA LEU A 178 6.16 -12.12 17.22
C LEU A 178 6.73 -12.43 18.61
N GLY A 179 5.87 -12.70 19.60
CA GLY A 179 6.31 -13.08 20.95
C GLY A 179 7.04 -14.44 21.02
N ARG A 180 6.97 -15.26 19.96
CA ARG A 180 7.77 -16.49 19.84
C ARG A 180 9.20 -16.23 19.37
N TYR A 181 9.42 -15.08 18.72
CA TYR A 181 10.70 -14.70 18.13
C TYR A 181 11.41 -13.63 18.95
N PHE A 182 10.73 -12.59 19.41
CA PHE A 182 11.42 -11.44 20.02
C PHE A 182 11.16 -11.38 21.52
N HIS A 183 12.22 -11.43 22.31
CA HIS A 183 12.16 -11.31 23.76
C HIS A 183 12.48 -9.88 24.21
N ASP A 184 13.28 -9.14 23.44
CA ASP A 184 13.37 -7.69 23.56
C ASP A 184 12.02 -7.06 23.15
N PRO A 185 11.33 -6.37 24.07
CA PRO A 185 10.04 -5.76 23.77
C PRO A 185 10.11 -4.70 22.67
N ARG A 186 11.28 -4.06 22.46
CA ARG A 186 11.50 -3.06 21.42
C ARG A 186 11.47 -3.69 20.03
N LEU A 187 12.12 -4.84 19.85
CA LEU A 187 12.06 -5.58 18.58
C LEU A 187 10.65 -6.09 18.28
N ARG A 188 9.96 -6.61 19.32
CA ARG A 188 8.56 -7.03 19.18
C ARG A 188 7.67 -5.86 18.75
N GLN A 189 7.85 -4.68 19.35
CA GLN A 189 7.14 -3.45 18.99
C GLN A 189 7.46 -3.02 17.54
N LEU A 190 8.74 -3.02 17.15
CA LEU A 190 9.19 -2.69 15.80
C LEU A 190 8.46 -3.53 14.76
N PHE A 191 8.53 -4.86 14.88
CA PHE A 191 7.94 -5.76 13.88
C PHE A 191 6.42 -5.83 13.97
N ALA A 192 5.82 -5.51 15.11
CA ALA A 192 4.37 -5.39 15.25
C ALA A 192 3.79 -4.22 14.44
N ARG A 193 4.60 -3.19 14.14
CA ARG A 193 4.21 -2.06 13.30
C ARG A 193 3.73 -2.49 11.92
N TYR A 194 4.12 -3.65 11.40
CA TYR A 194 3.63 -4.14 10.09
C TYR A 194 2.12 -4.29 10.02
N ALA A 195 1.41 -4.41 11.15
CA ALA A 195 -0.06 -4.33 11.16
C ALA A 195 -0.59 -2.99 10.60
N THR A 196 0.16 -1.90 10.76
CA THR A 196 -0.25 -0.56 10.27
C THR A 196 -0.20 -0.43 8.75
N TYR A 197 0.50 -1.34 8.03
CA TYR A 197 0.58 -1.31 6.55
C TYR A 197 -0.77 -1.65 5.90
N CYS A 198 -1.62 -2.39 6.61
CA CYS A 198 -3.03 -2.58 6.23
C CYS A 198 -3.99 -1.76 7.12
N GLY A 199 -3.46 -0.80 7.89
CA GLY A 199 -4.21 0.00 8.85
C GLY A 199 -4.90 -0.81 9.93
N GLY A 200 -4.30 -1.92 10.38
CA GLY A 200 -4.82 -2.79 11.43
C GLY A 200 -4.06 -2.67 12.75
N SER A 201 -4.58 -3.36 13.78
CA SER A 201 -3.94 -3.54 15.09
C SER A 201 -3.16 -4.86 15.14
N PRO A 202 -1.92 -4.91 15.68
CA PRO A 202 -1.15 -6.15 15.71
C PRO A 202 -1.76 -7.22 16.64
N TRP A 203 -2.69 -6.86 17.52
CA TRP A 203 -3.45 -7.82 18.34
C TRP A 203 -4.57 -8.52 17.56
N GLN A 204 -5.03 -7.94 16.45
CA GLN A 204 -6.12 -8.47 15.62
C GLN A 204 -5.63 -8.94 14.25
N ALA A 205 -4.60 -8.28 13.72
CA ALA A 205 -4.07 -8.57 12.41
C ALA A 205 -3.45 -9.98 12.36
N PRO A 206 -3.64 -10.73 11.26
CA PRO A 206 -3.18 -12.10 11.17
C PRO A 206 -1.65 -12.18 11.15
N ALA A 207 -1.10 -13.26 11.70
CA ALA A 207 0.34 -13.51 11.72
C ALA A 207 0.99 -13.50 10.33
N THR A 208 0.23 -13.80 9.28
CA THR A 208 0.71 -13.77 7.89
C THR A 208 1.25 -12.40 7.46
N LEU A 209 0.85 -11.30 8.09
CA LEU A 209 1.41 -9.96 7.82
C LEU A 209 2.91 -9.84 8.11
N MET A 210 3.52 -10.80 8.80
CA MET A 210 4.99 -10.87 8.91
C MET A 210 5.69 -10.91 7.55
N LEU A 211 5.00 -11.35 6.49
CA LEU A 211 5.53 -11.34 5.11
C LEU A 211 5.99 -9.94 4.66
N ILE A 212 5.46 -8.87 5.27
CA ILE A 212 5.86 -7.49 4.95
C ILE A 212 7.33 -7.27 5.28
N ALA A 213 7.86 -7.92 6.32
CA ALA A 213 9.28 -7.90 6.64
C ALA A 213 10.12 -8.38 5.45
N TYR A 214 9.69 -9.47 4.80
CA TYR A 214 10.38 -10.01 3.64
C TYR A 214 10.21 -9.12 2.41
N VAL A 215 9.03 -8.50 2.23
CA VAL A 215 8.80 -7.52 1.15
C VAL A 215 9.74 -6.33 1.25
N GLU A 216 9.95 -5.79 2.46
CA GLU A 216 10.88 -4.68 2.67
C GLU A 216 12.36 -5.09 2.50
N GLN A 217 12.74 -6.29 2.96
CA GLN A 217 14.07 -6.86 2.71
C GLN A 217 14.36 -7.02 1.20
N ARG A 218 13.33 -7.22 0.37
CA ARG A 218 13.47 -7.28 -1.10
C ARG A 218 13.69 -5.91 -1.74
N GLY A 219 13.67 -4.84 -0.95
CA GLY A 219 14.09 -3.50 -1.32
C GLY A 219 13.02 -2.45 -1.06
N VAL A 220 13.45 -1.36 -0.43
CA VAL A 220 12.71 -0.10 -0.35
C VAL A 220 13.36 0.93 -1.28
N TRP A 221 12.54 1.70 -1.99
CA TRP A 221 12.99 2.60 -3.03
C TRP A 221 12.52 4.03 -2.78
N ALA A 222 13.38 5.00 -3.11
CA ALA A 222 13.02 6.41 -3.23
C ALA A 222 12.90 6.79 -4.71
N ALA A 223 11.80 7.45 -5.07
CA ALA A 223 11.63 8.00 -6.40
C ALA A 223 12.28 9.39 -6.51
N ARG A 224 13.04 9.64 -7.58
CA ARG A 224 13.50 11.00 -7.87
C ARG A 224 12.29 11.90 -8.14
N GLY A 225 12.17 12.97 -7.35
CA GLY A 225 11.01 13.86 -7.39
C GLY A 225 9.88 13.44 -6.44
N GLY A 226 10.14 12.51 -5.52
CA GLY A 226 9.17 12.01 -4.54
C GLY A 226 8.21 10.99 -5.13
N ILE A 227 7.37 10.39 -4.28
CA ILE A 227 6.51 9.27 -4.65
C ILE A 227 5.51 9.62 -5.76
N LYS A 228 5.14 10.91 -5.88
CA LYS A 228 4.29 11.41 -6.96
C LYS A 228 4.91 11.23 -8.34
N ALA A 229 6.24 11.22 -8.45
CA ALA A 229 6.93 10.96 -9.70
C ALA A 229 6.59 9.60 -10.30
N LEU A 230 6.28 8.60 -9.46
CA LEU A 230 5.80 7.29 -9.91
C LEU A 230 4.44 7.39 -10.60
N ALA A 231 3.47 8.09 -10.01
CA ALA A 231 2.16 8.30 -10.62
C ALA A 231 2.26 9.08 -11.93
N LEU A 232 3.08 10.13 -11.97
CA LEU A 232 3.34 10.91 -13.18
C LEU A 232 4.04 10.07 -14.26
N GLY A 233 4.95 9.18 -13.86
CA GLY A 233 5.62 8.23 -14.76
C GLY A 233 4.62 7.27 -15.40
N LEU A 234 3.75 6.66 -14.61
CA LEU A 234 2.69 5.78 -15.13
C LEU A 234 1.71 6.53 -16.03
N ALA A 235 1.36 7.78 -15.71
CA ALA A 235 0.51 8.59 -16.57
C ALA A 235 1.16 8.87 -17.94
N ARG A 236 2.47 9.17 -17.97
CA ARG A 236 3.23 9.30 -19.22
C ARG A 236 3.26 7.97 -20.00
N ALA A 237 3.39 6.84 -19.31
CA ALA A 237 3.35 5.52 -19.93
C ALA A 237 1.97 5.23 -20.55
N ALA A 238 0.89 5.52 -19.83
CA ALA A 238 -0.48 5.42 -20.33
C ALA A 238 -0.71 6.32 -21.57
N GLN A 239 -0.27 7.57 -21.53
CA GLN A 239 -0.37 8.50 -22.66
C GLN A 239 0.43 8.00 -23.89
N LYS A 240 1.60 7.38 -23.68
CA LYS A 240 2.37 6.77 -24.76
C LYS A 240 1.62 5.63 -25.45
N LEU A 241 0.71 4.95 -24.75
CA LEU A 241 -0.18 3.93 -25.29
C LEU A 241 -1.48 4.49 -25.89
N GLY A 242 -1.64 5.82 -25.92
CA GLY A 242 -2.82 6.48 -26.49
C GLY A 242 -3.99 6.68 -25.52
N VAL A 243 -3.79 6.50 -24.22
CA VAL A 243 -4.81 6.82 -23.21
C VAL A 243 -5.08 8.33 -23.20
N ASP A 244 -6.35 8.71 -23.30
CA ASP A 244 -6.80 10.09 -23.13
C ASP A 244 -7.02 10.39 -21.63
N ILE A 245 -6.12 11.16 -21.03
CA ILE A 245 -6.19 11.53 -19.61
C ILE A 245 -6.73 12.96 -19.48
N GLN A 246 -7.90 13.10 -18.85
CA GLN A 246 -8.56 14.40 -18.62
C GLN A 246 -8.58 14.72 -17.13
N CYS A 247 -7.87 15.77 -16.73
CA CYS A 247 -7.90 16.32 -15.36
C CYS A 247 -8.95 17.42 -15.23
N ASN A 248 -9.32 17.76 -13.99
CA ASN A 248 -10.47 18.64 -13.69
C ASN A 248 -11.80 18.14 -14.31
N ALA A 249 -11.91 16.83 -14.53
CA ALA A 249 -13.05 16.15 -15.12
C ALA A 249 -13.82 15.38 -14.04
N GLN A 250 -14.50 16.12 -13.15
CA GLN A 250 -15.31 15.49 -12.11
C GLN A 250 -16.51 14.76 -12.73
N VAL A 251 -16.60 13.45 -12.48
CA VAL A 251 -17.77 12.62 -12.81
C VAL A 251 -18.81 12.76 -11.71
N ASN A 252 -20.05 13.08 -12.10
CA ASN A 252 -21.19 13.17 -11.19
C ASN A 252 -22.06 11.90 -11.23
N GLU A 253 -22.16 11.24 -12.38
CA GLU A 253 -23.02 10.08 -12.54
C GLU A 253 -22.39 9.02 -13.44
N ILE A 254 -22.57 7.74 -13.08
CA ILE A 254 -22.35 6.60 -13.97
C ILE A 254 -23.69 6.31 -14.65
N LEU A 255 -23.73 6.46 -15.97
CA LEU A 255 -24.92 6.24 -16.77
C LEU A 255 -25.18 4.73 -16.88
N ILE A 256 -26.35 4.28 -16.45
CA ILE A 256 -26.76 2.87 -16.49
C ILE A 256 -28.08 2.73 -17.24
N GLU A 257 -28.08 1.88 -18.27
CA GLU A 257 -29.27 1.52 -19.04
C GLU A 257 -29.44 0.01 -19.03
N GLN A 258 -30.66 -0.47 -18.72
CA GLN A 258 -30.98 -1.89 -18.67
C GLN A 258 -29.99 -2.72 -17.82
N GLY A 259 -29.55 -2.15 -16.70
CA GLY A 259 -28.61 -2.79 -15.77
C GLY A 259 -27.15 -2.85 -16.25
N ARG A 260 -26.79 -2.12 -17.32
CA ARG A 260 -25.41 -2.05 -17.84
C ARG A 260 -24.91 -0.62 -17.87
N ALA A 261 -23.65 -0.43 -17.49
CA ALA A 261 -22.99 0.86 -17.65
C ALA A 261 -22.91 1.24 -19.13
N LYS A 262 -23.16 2.51 -19.43
CA LYS A 262 -23.15 3.10 -20.79
C LYS A 262 -22.21 4.27 -20.94
N GLY A 263 -21.62 4.73 -19.84
CA GLY A 263 -20.78 5.91 -19.83
C GLY A 263 -20.87 6.66 -18.52
N VAL A 264 -20.46 7.91 -18.56
CA VAL A 264 -20.49 8.83 -17.41
C VAL A 264 -21.01 10.20 -17.82
N GLU A 265 -21.57 10.92 -16.86
CA GLU A 265 -21.86 12.35 -16.97
C GLU A 265 -20.91 13.15 -16.07
N LEU A 266 -20.25 14.15 -16.67
CA LEU A 266 -19.37 15.07 -15.97
C LEU A 266 -20.17 16.20 -15.31
N SER A 267 -19.55 16.87 -14.34
CA SER A 267 -20.13 18.03 -13.64
C SER A 267 -20.50 19.21 -14.53
N ASN A 268 -19.90 19.30 -15.73
CA ASN A 268 -20.24 20.30 -16.73
C ASN A 268 -21.40 19.87 -17.67
N GLY A 269 -22.02 18.71 -17.43
CA GLY A 269 -23.11 18.14 -18.23
C GLY A 269 -22.65 17.34 -19.46
N GLN A 270 -21.34 17.28 -19.75
CA GLN A 270 -20.82 16.47 -20.84
C GLN A 270 -21.02 14.98 -20.54
N ARG A 271 -21.53 14.24 -21.53
CA ARG A 271 -21.68 12.78 -21.46
C ARG A 271 -20.62 12.08 -22.30
N LEU A 272 -19.94 11.12 -21.69
CA LEU A 272 -18.94 10.28 -22.34
C LEU A 272 -19.45 8.85 -22.38
N LEU A 273 -19.81 8.37 -23.58
CA LEU A 273 -20.31 7.01 -23.78
C LEU A 273 -19.16 6.00 -23.79
N ALA A 274 -19.38 4.85 -23.15
CA ALA A 274 -18.41 3.77 -23.04
C ALA A 274 -19.12 2.40 -23.01
N ASP A 275 -18.39 1.35 -23.41
CA ASP A 275 -18.85 -0.04 -23.33
C ASP A 275 -18.69 -0.61 -21.91
N ALA A 276 -17.74 -0.07 -21.15
CA ALA A 276 -17.57 -0.36 -19.72
C ALA A 276 -17.03 0.87 -18.97
N VAL A 277 -17.27 0.89 -17.66
CA VAL A 277 -16.76 1.91 -16.74
C VAL A 277 -15.99 1.21 -15.61
N ILE A 278 -14.76 1.66 -15.35
CA ILE A 278 -13.98 1.27 -14.18
C ILE A 278 -14.01 2.43 -13.20
N PHE A 279 -14.54 2.20 -11.99
CA PHE A 279 -14.54 3.19 -10.92
C PHE A 279 -13.39 2.92 -9.95
N ASN A 280 -12.37 3.78 -9.97
CA ASN A 280 -11.22 3.76 -9.07
C ASN A 280 -11.41 4.80 -7.94
N GLY A 281 -12.60 4.80 -7.33
CA GLY A 281 -12.93 5.58 -6.15
C GLY A 281 -13.31 4.68 -4.97
N GLU A 282 -13.75 5.30 -3.87
CA GLU A 282 -14.18 4.57 -2.69
C GLU A 282 -15.48 3.82 -2.96
N ALA A 283 -15.52 2.50 -2.76
CA ALA A 283 -16.72 1.68 -3.02
C ALA A 283 -17.96 2.18 -2.26
N ALA A 284 -17.76 2.74 -1.05
CA ALA A 284 -18.84 3.34 -0.28
C ALA A 284 -19.51 4.53 -1.00
N ALA A 285 -18.82 5.25 -1.88
CA ALA A 285 -19.42 6.32 -2.68
C ALA A 285 -20.46 5.78 -3.67
N LEU A 286 -20.19 4.63 -4.29
CA LEU A 286 -21.17 3.94 -5.15
C LEU A 286 -22.36 3.48 -4.32
N HIS A 287 -22.12 2.84 -3.18
CA HIS A 287 -23.16 2.34 -2.28
C HIS A 287 -24.10 3.45 -1.77
N GLN A 288 -23.53 4.61 -1.42
CA GLN A 288 -24.27 5.79 -0.99
C GLN A 288 -25.03 6.47 -2.14
N GLY A 289 -24.75 6.11 -3.39
CA GLY A 289 -25.41 6.65 -4.58
C GLY A 289 -24.85 7.99 -5.02
N LEU A 290 -23.63 8.33 -4.60
CA LEU A 290 -22.97 9.58 -4.97
C LEU A 290 -22.64 9.67 -6.47
N LEU A 291 -22.69 8.54 -7.18
CA LEU A 291 -22.47 8.42 -8.62
C LEU A 291 -23.77 7.99 -9.35
N GLY A 292 -24.92 8.31 -8.78
CA GLY A 292 -26.24 7.93 -9.28
C GLY A 292 -26.83 6.71 -8.58
N SER A 293 -28.14 6.74 -8.32
CA SER A 293 -28.86 5.65 -7.63
C SER A 293 -28.71 4.28 -8.29
N PRO A 294 -28.73 4.14 -9.63
CA PRO A 294 -28.52 2.84 -10.27
C PRO A 294 -27.13 2.22 -10.01
N ALA A 295 -26.09 3.04 -9.80
CA ALA A 295 -24.72 2.57 -9.61
C ALA A 295 -24.51 1.84 -8.28
N LYS A 296 -25.43 2.01 -7.32
CA LYS A 296 -25.43 1.28 -6.03
C LYS A 296 -25.36 -0.22 -6.20
N ALA A 297 -25.98 -0.77 -7.24
CA ALA A 297 -26.03 -2.20 -7.50
C ALA A 297 -24.69 -2.81 -7.96
N ALA A 298 -23.70 -1.97 -8.30
CA ALA A 298 -22.37 -2.42 -8.74
C ALA A 298 -21.50 -2.95 -7.59
N VAL A 299 -21.85 -2.64 -6.34
CA VAL A 299 -21.10 -3.07 -5.15
C VAL A 299 -22.05 -3.73 -4.14
N PRO A 300 -21.63 -4.80 -3.45
CA PRO A 300 -22.42 -5.36 -2.37
C PRO A 300 -22.55 -4.37 -1.21
N ASN A 301 -23.65 -4.43 -0.46
CA ASN A 301 -23.76 -3.69 0.79
C ASN A 301 -22.87 -4.36 1.85
N THR A 302 -21.76 -3.72 2.20
CA THR A 302 -20.84 -4.16 3.24
C THR A 302 -20.76 -3.17 4.41
N GLU A 303 -21.73 -2.27 4.52
CA GLU A 303 -21.78 -1.30 5.60
C GLU A 303 -21.90 -2.02 6.96
N GLY A 304 -21.00 -1.68 7.89
CA GLY A 304 -20.94 -2.32 9.21
C GLY A 304 -20.39 -3.75 9.24
N LEU A 305 -20.13 -4.41 8.09
CA LEU A 305 -19.57 -5.76 8.06
C LEU A 305 -18.07 -5.80 8.36
N TYR A 306 -17.34 -4.75 7.96
CA TYR A 306 -15.90 -4.67 8.14
C TYR A 306 -15.52 -3.34 8.81
N PRO A 307 -14.69 -3.36 9.87
CA PRO A 307 -14.19 -2.13 10.46
C PRO A 307 -13.33 -1.37 9.44
N ARG A 308 -13.39 -0.03 9.49
CA ARG A 308 -12.54 0.83 8.67
C ARG A 308 -11.08 0.70 9.13
N SER A 309 -10.16 0.75 8.18
CA SER A 309 -8.74 0.80 8.48
C SER A 309 -8.37 2.10 9.20
N LEU A 310 -7.29 2.05 9.95
CA LEU A 310 -6.61 3.22 10.52
C LEU A 310 -6.37 4.29 9.44
N SER A 311 -6.62 5.56 9.81
CA SER A 311 -6.20 6.74 9.06
C SER A 311 -4.93 7.34 9.67
N ALA A 312 -4.38 8.41 9.09
CA ALA A 312 -3.20 9.09 9.59
C ALA A 312 -3.47 10.58 9.84
N LEU A 313 -2.87 11.11 10.91
CA LEU A 313 -2.68 12.54 11.09
C LEU A 313 -1.27 12.88 10.61
N THR A 314 -1.16 13.71 9.58
CA THR A 314 0.12 14.05 8.95
C THR A 314 0.41 15.53 9.03
N PHE A 315 1.68 15.86 9.27
CA PHE A 315 2.19 17.22 9.24
C PHE A 315 3.32 17.28 8.22
N SER A 316 3.18 18.14 7.21
CA SER A 316 4.26 18.43 6.26
C SER A 316 4.93 19.74 6.66
N MET A 317 6.21 19.69 7.02
CA MET A 317 6.93 20.84 7.55
C MET A 317 8.39 20.86 7.11
N VAL A 318 8.93 22.07 6.97
CA VAL A 318 10.38 22.29 6.87
C VAL A 318 10.86 22.73 8.25
N ALA A 319 11.74 21.93 8.87
CA ALA A 319 12.20 22.15 10.23
C ALA A 319 13.71 21.92 10.36
N ARG A 320 14.32 22.56 11.36
CA ARG A 320 15.67 22.21 11.83
C ARG A 320 15.54 21.08 12.84
N THR A 321 16.35 20.04 12.70
CA THR A 321 16.30 18.84 13.55
C THR A 321 17.53 18.76 14.44
N GLN A 322 17.36 18.18 15.63
CA GLN A 322 18.43 17.91 16.59
C GLN A 322 18.10 16.66 17.41
N GLY A 323 19.09 16.06 18.07
CA GLY A 323 18.89 14.92 18.98
C GLY A 323 18.89 13.53 18.32
N MET A 324 18.69 13.44 17.00
CA MET A 324 18.86 12.21 16.23
C MET A 324 19.20 12.53 14.78
N ALA A 325 20.18 11.84 14.21
CA ALA A 325 20.42 11.88 12.77
C ALA A 325 19.26 11.16 12.05
N LEU A 326 18.58 11.86 11.16
CA LEU A 326 17.48 11.28 10.38
C LEU A 326 18.00 10.55 9.14
N ASP A 327 17.28 9.50 8.74
CA ASP A 327 17.40 8.85 7.43
C ASP A 327 16.15 9.15 6.57
N PHE A 328 15.98 8.50 5.42
CA PHE A 328 14.83 8.71 4.55
C PHE A 328 13.51 8.27 5.20
N HIS A 329 13.54 7.25 6.06
CA HIS A 329 12.40 6.76 6.82
C HIS A 329 12.78 6.60 8.29
N ASN A 330 12.06 7.28 9.18
CA ASN A 330 12.33 7.24 10.61
C ASN A 330 11.07 6.90 11.38
N VAL A 331 11.18 6.02 12.37
CA VAL A 331 10.09 5.67 13.27
C VAL A 331 10.55 5.91 14.70
N VAL A 332 9.90 6.82 15.40
CA VAL A 332 10.15 7.12 16.81
C VAL A 332 9.05 6.50 17.64
N PHE A 333 9.40 5.44 18.35
CA PHE A 333 8.52 4.73 19.26
C PHE A 333 8.49 5.38 20.64
N GLN A 334 7.37 5.20 21.33
CA GLN A 334 7.22 5.58 22.72
C GLN A 334 7.53 4.39 23.64
N LYS A 335 8.14 4.67 24.80
CA LYS A 335 8.38 3.68 25.86
C LYS A 335 7.16 3.51 26.77
N THR A 336 5.98 3.40 26.17
CA THR A 336 4.73 3.05 26.85
C THR A 336 4.27 1.68 26.37
N PRO A 337 3.35 1.01 27.10
CA PRO A 337 2.71 -0.19 26.56
C PRO A 337 2.17 0.09 25.16
N TYR A 338 2.62 -0.69 24.18
CA TYR A 338 2.28 -0.42 22.78
C TYR A 338 0.78 -0.58 22.51
N GLU A 339 0.09 -1.38 23.34
CA GLU A 339 -1.35 -1.61 23.26
C GLU A 339 -2.17 -0.34 23.46
N ASP A 340 -1.71 0.58 24.31
CA ASP A 340 -2.40 1.84 24.63
C ASP A 340 -2.63 2.69 23.38
N GLU A 341 -1.67 2.67 22.44
CA GLU A 341 -1.76 3.38 21.16
C GLU A 341 -2.92 2.83 20.32
N PHE A 342 -3.01 1.50 20.20
CA PHE A 342 -4.04 0.86 19.38
C PHE A 342 -5.41 0.87 20.07
N GLN A 343 -5.46 0.78 21.39
CA GLN A 343 -6.71 0.95 22.15
C GLN A 343 -7.27 2.37 21.95
N SER A 344 -6.42 3.39 22.06
CA SER A 344 -6.82 4.79 21.84
C SER A 344 -7.47 4.98 20.47
N VAL A 345 -6.90 4.38 19.42
CA VAL A 345 -7.37 4.58 18.05
C VAL A 345 -8.54 3.67 17.67
N PHE A 346 -8.45 2.37 17.92
CA PHE A 346 -9.44 1.40 17.45
C PHE A 346 -10.63 1.22 18.38
N SER A 347 -10.44 1.40 19.70
CA SER A 347 -11.52 1.23 20.68
C SER A 347 -12.13 2.56 21.10
N GLU A 348 -11.29 3.58 21.31
CA GLU A 348 -11.74 4.86 21.89
C GLU A 348 -11.94 5.97 20.84
N GLY A 349 -11.51 5.75 19.59
CA GLY A 349 -11.71 6.70 18.49
C GLY A 349 -11.00 8.05 18.68
N ARG A 350 -9.90 8.08 19.43
CA ARG A 350 -9.14 9.30 19.74
C ARG A 350 -7.66 9.18 19.40
N LEU A 351 -6.98 10.32 19.33
CA LEU A 351 -5.53 10.34 19.16
C LEU A 351 -4.82 9.75 20.41
N PRO A 352 -3.77 8.95 20.22
CA PRO A 352 -2.90 8.51 21.32
C PRO A 352 -2.27 9.71 22.01
N ALA A 353 -2.21 9.68 23.34
CA ALA A 353 -1.54 10.75 24.12
C ALA A 353 -0.02 10.78 23.86
N ARG A 354 0.56 9.62 23.55
CA ARG A 354 1.96 9.44 23.17
C ARG A 354 1.99 8.56 21.92
N PRO A 355 1.89 9.13 20.71
CA PRO A 355 1.85 8.37 19.47
C PRO A 355 3.26 7.91 19.06
N THR A 356 3.32 6.80 18.34
CA THR A 356 4.47 6.48 17.49
C THR A 356 4.51 7.51 16.35
N VAL A 357 5.67 8.10 16.10
CA VAL A 357 5.83 9.15 15.08
C VAL A 357 6.67 8.60 13.93
N TYR A 358 6.12 8.67 12.72
CA TYR A 358 6.86 8.44 11.48
C TYR A 358 7.29 9.79 10.89
N ILE A 359 8.59 9.91 10.56
CA ILE A 359 9.20 11.11 9.97
C ILE A 359 9.81 10.75 8.62
#